data_AF-A0A1J4S2W7-F1
#
_entry.id   AF-A0A1J4S2W7-F1
#
_cell.length_a   1.000
_cell.length_b   1.000
_cell.length_c   1.000
_cell.angle_alpha   90.00
_cell.angle_beta   90.00
_cell.angle_gamma   90.00
#
_symmetry.space_group_name_H-M   'P 1'
#
loop_
_entity.id
_entity.type
_entity.pdbx_description
1 polymer ?
#
loop_
_entity_poly.entity_id
_entity_poly.type
_entity_poly.pdbx_seq_one_letter_code
_entity_poly.pdbx_strand_id
1 'polypeptide(L)'
;MKLASASAGNFDAETIFSKTRELEATLNQEMADRQILSSRVDQLVGNLNLFTQELDGLKKEASQATLLAKLDLSLTAEGDLAPDKNLVLYKDLDVLGKITTQDLTVGGKLSVGLLIIESFEDGVSIKTLSGNLKLQDKVTIDTEGSVITEASMSAQKYNVKSGDVSAASAGKVEIAAGETQVEISTTAVSSDSLIFVTAENLPVALSASFKEEGKFTIRLEKAQDEALKVSWWVVN
;
A
#
# COMPACT_ATOMS: atom_id res chain seq x y z
N MET A 1 98.87 -68.17 56.33
CA MET A 1 99.17 -66.73 56.55
C MET A 1 99.66 -66.12 55.24
N LYS A 2 98.77 -65.40 54.54
CA LYS A 2 99.05 -64.25 53.63
C LYS A 2 97.71 -63.86 53.00
N LEU A 3 97.06 -62.88 53.62
CA LEU A 3 95.98 -62.10 53.00
C LEU A 3 96.63 -61.26 51.89
N ALA A 4 96.31 -61.55 50.64
CA ALA A 4 96.66 -60.68 49.53
C ALA A 4 95.50 -59.69 49.33
N SER A 5 95.80 -58.44 49.66
CA SER A 5 94.97 -57.26 49.45
C SER A 5 94.46 -57.19 48.00
N ALA A 6 93.14 -57.20 47.83
CA ALA A 6 92.53 -56.72 46.60
C ALA A 6 92.91 -55.24 46.44
N SER A 7 93.69 -54.91 45.42
CA SER A 7 93.91 -53.52 45.03
C SER A 7 92.56 -52.96 44.59
N ALA A 8 92.01 -52.02 45.35
CA ALA A 8 90.91 -51.20 44.90
C ALA A 8 91.34 -50.53 43.59
N GLY A 9 90.81 -50.99 42.46
CA GLY A 9 90.99 -50.31 41.18
C GLY A 9 90.51 -48.87 41.33
N ASN A 10 91.33 -47.93 40.83
CA ASN A 10 91.11 -46.50 40.83
C ASN A 10 89.62 -46.11 40.70
N PHE A 11 89.06 -45.52 41.75
CA PHE A 11 87.74 -44.90 41.70
C PHE A 11 87.90 -43.52 41.03
N ASP A 12 87.64 -43.45 39.73
CA ASP A 12 87.71 -42.20 38.95
C ASP A 12 86.46 -41.33 39.20
N ALA A 13 86.46 -40.66 40.34
CA ALA A 13 85.37 -39.79 40.77
C ALA A 13 85.15 -38.62 39.81
N GLU A 14 86.19 -38.12 39.15
CA GLU A 14 86.11 -36.95 38.27
C GLU A 14 85.30 -37.24 37.00
N THR A 15 85.51 -38.40 36.37
CA THR A 15 84.69 -38.86 35.25
C THR A 15 83.22 -39.06 35.64
N ILE A 16 82.97 -39.58 36.85
CA ILE A 16 81.60 -39.76 37.37
C ILE A 16 80.91 -38.40 37.58
N PHE A 17 81.61 -37.43 38.18
CA PHE A 17 81.07 -36.07 38.38
C PHE A 17 80.84 -35.34 37.05
N SER A 18 81.72 -35.51 36.07
CA SER A 18 81.51 -34.93 34.72
C SER A 18 80.26 -35.49 34.06
N LYS A 19 80.11 -36.81 34.02
CA LYS A 19 78.93 -37.48 33.45
C LYS A 19 77.65 -37.13 34.18
N THR A 20 77.71 -36.93 35.50
CA THR A 20 76.55 -36.53 36.31
C THR A 20 76.08 -35.11 35.93
N ARG A 21 77.01 -34.16 35.73
CA ARG A 21 76.69 -32.80 35.28
C ARG A 21 76.14 -32.77 33.85
N GLU A 22 76.68 -33.58 32.94
CA GLU A 22 76.15 -33.72 31.58
C GLU A 22 74.73 -34.29 31.58
N LEU A 23 74.47 -35.29 32.42
CA LEU A 23 73.13 -35.86 32.58
C LEU A 23 72.13 -34.85 33.16
N GLU A 24 72.55 -34.06 34.16
CA GLU A 24 71.74 -33.00 34.76
C GLU A 24 71.42 -31.89 33.73
N ALA A 25 72.40 -31.46 32.94
CA ALA A 25 72.19 -30.50 31.87
C ALA A 25 71.22 -31.02 30.80
N THR A 26 71.37 -32.30 30.40
CA THR A 26 70.48 -32.96 29.44
C THR A 26 69.05 -33.06 30.00
N LEU A 27 68.91 -33.43 31.27
CA LEU A 27 67.61 -33.53 31.94
C LEU A 27 66.91 -32.17 32.03
N ASN A 28 67.64 -31.12 32.41
CA ASN A 28 67.09 -29.76 32.48
C ASN A 28 66.64 -29.25 31.10
N GLN A 29 67.41 -29.55 30.04
CA GLN A 29 67.04 -29.21 28.67
C GLN A 29 65.77 -29.96 28.23
N GLU A 30 65.68 -31.26 28.48
CA GLU A 30 64.48 -32.07 28.21
C GLU A 30 63.25 -31.56 28.97
N MET A 31 63.41 -31.14 30.22
CA MET A 31 62.31 -30.55 30.99
C MET A 31 61.82 -29.23 30.38
N ALA A 32 62.75 -28.36 29.93
CA ALA A 32 62.41 -27.12 29.25
C ALA A 32 61.68 -27.37 27.92
N ASP A 33 62.19 -28.31 27.11
CA ASP A 33 61.58 -28.66 25.83
C ASP A 33 60.18 -29.26 26.01
N ARG A 34 59.98 -30.09 27.04
CA ARG A 34 58.66 -30.62 27.41
C ARG A 34 57.69 -29.55 27.88
N GLN A 35 58.16 -28.55 28.62
CA GLN A 35 57.33 -27.43 29.04
C GLN A 35 56.89 -26.58 27.83
N ILE A 36 57.79 -26.33 26.88
CA ILE A 36 57.47 -25.65 25.62
C ILE A 36 56.47 -26.47 24.81
N LEU A 37 56.68 -27.79 24.70
CA LEU A 37 55.77 -28.67 23.99
C LEU A 37 54.38 -28.67 24.62
N SER A 38 54.28 -28.74 25.96
CA SER A 38 53.01 -28.65 26.68
C SER A 38 52.28 -27.35 26.36
N SER A 39 52.98 -26.22 26.43
CA SER A 39 52.39 -24.91 26.12
C SER A 39 51.87 -24.84 24.68
N ARG A 40 52.62 -25.39 23.71
CA ARG A 40 52.17 -25.46 22.31
C ARG A 40 50.96 -26.38 22.12
N VAL A 41 50.90 -27.48 22.86
CA VAL A 41 49.74 -28.40 22.87
C VAL A 41 48.51 -27.69 23.42
N ASP A 42 48.63 -26.97 24.54
CA ASP A 42 47.53 -26.21 25.13
C ASP A 42 47.00 -25.12 24.18
N GLN A 43 47.92 -24.41 23.49
CA GLN A 43 47.55 -23.44 22.46
C GLN A 43 46.79 -24.09 21.29
N LEU A 44 47.24 -25.26 20.83
CA LEU A 44 46.58 -25.98 19.75
C LEU A 44 45.17 -26.43 20.15
N VAL A 45 45.00 -26.93 21.37
CA VAL A 45 43.68 -27.29 21.93
C VAL A 45 42.78 -26.06 22.01
N GLY A 46 43.31 -24.91 22.44
CA GLY A 46 42.58 -23.64 22.43
C GLY A 46 42.09 -23.24 21.05
N ASN A 47 42.97 -23.27 20.04
CA ASN A 47 42.62 -22.93 18.66
C ASN A 47 41.60 -23.91 18.06
N LEU A 48 41.71 -25.21 18.34
CA LEU A 48 40.74 -26.22 17.89
C LEU A 48 39.34 -25.99 18.49
N ASN A 49 39.27 -25.57 19.75
CA ASN A 49 38.01 -25.23 20.39
C ASN A 49 37.35 -24.00 19.73
N LEU A 50 38.14 -22.97 19.43
CA LEU A 50 37.64 -21.78 18.71
C LEU A 50 37.14 -22.14 17.31
N PHE A 51 37.91 -22.90 16.55
CA PHE A 51 37.51 -23.36 15.21
C PHE A 51 36.21 -24.18 15.25
N THR A 52 36.04 -25.02 16.27
CA THR A 52 34.81 -25.81 16.46
C THR A 52 33.60 -24.90 16.73
N GLN A 53 33.78 -23.84 17.54
CA GLN A 53 32.71 -22.86 17.81
C GLN A 53 32.31 -22.07 16.56
N GLU A 54 33.29 -21.59 15.79
CA GLU A 54 33.04 -20.89 14.52
C GLU A 54 32.32 -21.79 13.51
N LEU A 55 32.74 -23.06 13.41
CA LEU A 55 32.09 -24.05 12.54
C LEU A 55 30.63 -24.32 12.93
N ASP A 56 30.34 -24.37 14.23
CA ASP A 56 28.97 -24.55 14.72
C ASP A 56 28.09 -23.31 14.49
N GLY A 57 28.68 -22.11 14.51
CA GLY A 57 28.02 -20.88 14.07
C GLY A 57 27.62 -20.94 12.60
N LEU A 58 28.57 -21.23 11.72
CA LEU A 58 28.36 -21.33 10.27
C LEU A 58 27.31 -22.39 9.89
N LYS A 59 27.29 -23.54 10.58
CA LYS A 59 26.26 -24.59 10.35
C LYS A 59 24.85 -24.08 10.64
N LYS A 60 24.67 -23.27 11.69
CA LYS A 60 23.36 -22.71 12.06
C LYS A 60 22.90 -21.67 11.05
N GLU A 61 23.80 -20.83 10.55
CA GLU A 61 23.52 -19.85 9.50
C GLU A 61 23.15 -20.54 8.18
N ALA A 62 23.95 -21.53 7.75
CA ALA A 62 23.67 -22.31 6.55
C ALA A 62 22.33 -23.05 6.62
N SER A 63 21.96 -23.56 7.80
CA SER A 63 20.67 -24.24 8.01
C SER A 63 19.47 -23.28 7.87
N GLN A 64 19.59 -22.06 8.38
CA GLN A 64 18.56 -21.01 8.24
C GLN A 64 18.43 -20.55 6.79
N ALA A 65 19.55 -20.29 6.11
CA ALA A 65 19.56 -19.94 4.70
C ALA A 65 18.93 -21.04 3.83
N THR A 66 19.17 -22.32 4.16
CA THR A 66 18.55 -23.46 3.46
C THR A 66 17.03 -23.51 3.68
N LEU A 67 16.56 -23.17 4.88
CA LEU A 67 15.12 -23.12 5.17
C LEU A 67 14.44 -21.96 4.42
N LEU A 68 15.06 -20.78 4.43
CA LEU A 68 14.59 -19.60 3.71
C LEU A 68 14.53 -19.85 2.19
N ALA A 69 15.59 -20.45 1.62
CA ALA A 69 15.61 -20.84 0.21
C ALA A 69 14.55 -21.88 -0.16
N LYS A 70 14.20 -22.80 0.75
CA LYS A 70 13.09 -23.75 0.54
C LYS A 70 11.72 -23.06 0.56
N LEU A 71 11.62 -21.91 1.21
CA LEU A 71 10.43 -21.09 1.27
C LEU A 71 10.43 -19.98 0.20
N ASP A 72 11.45 -19.94 -0.67
CA ASP A 72 11.69 -18.84 -1.63
C ASP A 72 11.65 -17.46 -0.94
N LEU A 73 12.23 -17.36 0.26
CA LEU A 73 12.41 -16.12 1.01
C LEU A 73 13.90 -15.81 1.17
N SER A 74 14.23 -14.53 1.23
CA SER A 74 15.54 -14.00 1.61
C SER A 74 15.41 -12.89 2.63
N LEU A 75 16.55 -12.42 3.14
CA LEU A 75 16.64 -11.24 3.98
C LEU A 75 17.17 -10.07 3.16
N THR A 76 16.54 -8.90 3.26
CA THR A 76 17.09 -7.66 2.72
C THR A 76 18.32 -7.22 3.51
N ALA A 77 19.04 -6.23 3.00
CA ALA A 77 20.18 -5.64 3.70
C ALA A 77 19.77 -5.03 5.06
N GLU A 78 18.51 -4.63 5.18
CA GLU A 78 17.88 -4.08 6.39
C GLU A 78 17.39 -5.17 7.35
N GLY A 79 17.49 -6.45 6.97
CA GLY A 79 17.04 -7.59 7.78
C GLY A 79 15.55 -7.90 7.64
N ASP A 80 14.87 -7.31 6.66
CA ASP A 80 13.46 -7.61 6.38
C ASP A 80 13.35 -8.92 5.58
N LEU A 81 12.30 -9.70 5.81
CA LEU A 81 12.00 -10.86 4.98
C LEU A 81 11.43 -10.41 3.63
N ALA A 82 12.08 -10.79 2.54
CA ALA A 82 11.64 -10.53 1.18
C ALA A 82 11.41 -11.85 0.45
N PRO A 83 10.33 -11.99 -0.34
CA PRO A 83 10.19 -13.15 -1.19
C PRO A 83 11.11 -13.03 -2.41
N ASP A 84 11.83 -14.11 -2.73
CA ASP A 84 12.74 -14.17 -3.89
C ASP A 84 11.98 -14.27 -5.22
N LYS A 85 10.69 -14.56 -5.17
CA LYS A 85 9.77 -14.71 -6.31
C LYS A 85 8.37 -14.22 -5.91
N ASN A 86 7.45 -14.17 -6.87
CA ASN A 86 6.04 -13.91 -6.58
C ASN A 86 5.48 -14.96 -5.60
N LEU A 87 4.98 -14.50 -4.46
CA LEU A 87 4.32 -15.35 -3.48
C LEU A 87 2.87 -15.61 -3.91
N VAL A 88 2.49 -16.88 -4.03
CA VAL A 88 1.11 -17.30 -4.30
C VAL A 88 0.58 -18.07 -3.10
N LEU A 89 -0.46 -17.55 -2.46
CA LEU A 89 -1.15 -18.20 -1.36
C LEU A 89 -2.44 -18.84 -1.87
N TYR A 90 -2.54 -20.16 -1.77
CA TYR A 90 -3.71 -20.93 -2.20
C TYR A 90 -4.81 -21.03 -1.12
N LYS A 91 -4.58 -20.42 0.04
CA LYS A 91 -5.47 -20.40 1.20
C LYS A 91 -5.50 -18.99 1.79
N ASP A 92 -6.15 -18.86 2.93
CA ASP A 92 -6.31 -17.60 3.64
C ASP A 92 -4.97 -17.04 4.13
N LEU A 93 -4.88 -15.70 4.11
CA LEU A 93 -3.81 -14.92 4.72
C LEU A 93 -4.42 -14.07 5.84
N ASP A 94 -4.14 -14.43 7.08
CA ASP A 94 -4.51 -13.63 8.24
C ASP A 94 -3.38 -12.65 8.57
N VAL A 95 -3.67 -11.36 8.52
CA VAL A 95 -2.72 -10.30 8.93
C VAL A 95 -3.30 -9.56 10.12
N LEU A 96 -2.66 -9.72 11.27
CA LEU A 96 -3.07 -9.05 12.52
C LEU A 96 -2.68 -7.57 12.55
N GLY A 97 -1.71 -7.18 11.73
CA GLY A 97 -1.19 -5.83 11.62
C GLY A 97 -1.73 -5.06 10.42
N LYS A 98 -1.06 -3.94 10.13
CA LYS A 98 -1.34 -3.12 8.94
C LYS A 98 -0.83 -3.83 7.68
N ILE A 99 -1.65 -3.83 6.64
CA ILE A 99 -1.22 -4.13 5.27
C ILE A 99 -1.02 -2.80 4.55
N THR A 100 0.11 -2.67 3.84
CA THR A 100 0.35 -1.58 2.89
C THR A 100 0.55 -2.20 1.52
N THR A 101 -0.22 -1.74 0.54
CA THR A 101 -0.12 -2.18 -0.86
C THR A 101 0.09 -0.97 -1.74
N GLN A 102 0.92 -1.10 -2.78
CA GLN A 102 0.93 -0.11 -3.87
C GLN A 102 -0.30 -0.31 -4.74
N ASP A 103 -0.51 -1.55 -5.17
CA ASP A 103 -1.69 -1.96 -5.93
C ASP A 103 -2.45 -3.07 -5.19
N LEU A 104 -3.77 -2.93 -5.14
CA LEU A 104 -4.66 -3.95 -4.59
C LEU A 104 -5.73 -4.29 -5.63
N THR A 105 -5.70 -5.52 -6.14
CA THR A 105 -6.78 -6.09 -6.95
C THR A 105 -7.54 -7.12 -6.12
N VAL A 106 -8.85 -6.93 -5.99
CA VAL A 106 -9.74 -7.88 -5.32
C VAL A 106 -10.64 -8.53 -6.37
N GLY A 107 -10.38 -9.80 -6.69
CA GLY A 107 -11.20 -10.55 -7.66
C GLY A 107 -12.57 -10.98 -7.14
N GLY A 108 -12.79 -10.89 -5.83
CA GLY A 108 -14.04 -11.27 -5.16
C GLY A 108 -14.64 -10.11 -4.35
N LYS A 109 -15.11 -10.42 -3.14
CA LYS A 109 -15.71 -9.43 -2.23
C LYS A 109 -14.63 -8.79 -1.34
N LEU A 110 -14.57 -7.45 -1.33
CA LEU A 110 -13.90 -6.69 -0.28
C LEU A 110 -14.87 -6.44 0.87
N SER A 111 -14.57 -6.95 2.07
CA SER A 111 -15.37 -6.73 3.27
C SER A 111 -14.53 -5.99 4.31
N VAL A 112 -14.84 -4.72 4.53
CA VAL A 112 -14.12 -3.85 5.47
C VAL A 112 -15.11 -3.14 6.38
N GLY A 113 -14.67 -2.76 7.58
CA GLY A 113 -15.50 -1.98 8.51
C GLY A 113 -15.69 -0.55 8.02
N LEU A 114 -14.61 0.24 8.08
CA LEU A 114 -14.58 1.62 7.60
C LEU A 114 -13.71 1.70 6.33
N LEU A 115 -14.25 2.30 5.28
CA LEU A 115 -13.50 2.67 4.07
C LEU A 115 -13.29 4.19 4.08
N ILE A 116 -12.03 4.60 4.03
CA ILE A 116 -11.62 6.00 3.87
C ILE A 116 -10.78 6.08 2.60
N ILE A 117 -11.10 7.04 1.73
CA ILE A 117 -10.26 7.44 0.61
C ILE A 117 -9.86 8.89 0.84
N GLU A 118 -8.59 9.13 1.19
CA GLU A 118 -8.11 10.46 1.58
C GLU A 118 -7.91 11.38 0.38
N SER A 119 -7.43 10.84 -0.74
CA SER A 119 -7.17 11.60 -1.95
C SER A 119 -7.23 10.73 -3.20
N PHE A 120 -7.38 11.39 -4.34
CA PHE A 120 -7.15 10.85 -5.66
C PHE A 120 -6.10 11.70 -6.36
N GLU A 121 -5.24 11.06 -7.16
CA GLU A 121 -4.41 11.78 -8.12
C GLU A 121 -5.26 12.32 -9.28
N ASP A 122 -4.75 13.32 -10.00
CA ASP A 122 -5.45 13.91 -11.14
C ASP A 122 -5.78 12.85 -12.21
N GLY A 123 -7.05 12.76 -12.60
CA GLY A 123 -7.53 11.79 -13.59
C GLY A 123 -7.87 10.40 -13.02
N VAL A 124 -7.64 10.16 -11.73
CA VAL A 124 -8.08 8.95 -11.03
C VAL A 124 -9.51 9.14 -10.52
N SER A 125 -10.36 8.13 -10.69
CA SER A 125 -11.72 8.13 -10.15
C SER A 125 -12.18 6.73 -9.77
N ILE A 126 -13.24 6.65 -8.97
CA ILE A 126 -13.95 5.40 -8.74
C ILE A 126 -14.71 5.05 -10.02
N LYS A 127 -14.40 3.89 -10.60
CA LYS A 127 -15.02 3.40 -11.83
C LYS A 127 -15.45 1.96 -11.65
N THR A 128 -16.47 1.55 -12.39
CA THR A 128 -16.89 0.16 -12.53
C THR A 128 -16.29 -0.42 -13.81
N LEU A 129 -15.86 -1.68 -13.77
CA LEU A 129 -15.43 -2.40 -14.98
C LEU A 129 -16.64 -2.74 -15.89
N SER A 130 -17.80 -2.92 -15.28
CA SER A 130 -19.06 -3.22 -15.96
C SER A 130 -20.24 -2.74 -15.14
N GLY A 131 -21.23 -2.14 -15.80
CA GLY A 131 -22.46 -1.67 -15.16
C GLY A 131 -22.28 -0.41 -14.31
N ASN A 132 -23.33 -0.03 -13.60
CA ASN A 132 -23.38 1.23 -12.84
C ASN A 132 -22.75 1.08 -11.45
N LEU A 133 -22.22 2.17 -10.90
CA LEU A 133 -21.80 2.22 -9.51
C LEU A 133 -23.04 2.26 -8.60
N LYS A 134 -23.11 1.34 -7.63
CA LYS A 134 -24.21 1.27 -6.65
C LYS A 134 -23.71 1.58 -5.25
N LEU A 135 -24.39 2.47 -4.55
CA LEU A 135 -24.18 2.75 -3.12
C LEU A 135 -25.44 2.37 -2.36
N GLN A 136 -25.27 1.47 -1.38
CA GLN A 136 -26.35 0.96 -0.53
C GLN A 136 -27.55 0.39 -1.31
N ASP A 137 -27.35 -0.05 -2.56
CA ASP A 137 -28.41 -0.46 -3.49
C ASP A 137 -29.53 0.59 -3.69
N LYS A 138 -29.30 1.85 -3.32
CA LYS A 138 -30.28 2.95 -3.37
C LYS A 138 -29.83 4.16 -4.15
N VAL A 139 -28.52 4.32 -4.33
CA VAL A 139 -27.93 5.34 -5.20
C VAL A 139 -27.24 4.62 -6.33
N THR A 140 -27.59 4.98 -7.56
CA THR A 140 -26.95 4.46 -8.77
C THR A 140 -26.32 5.62 -9.53
N ILE A 141 -25.04 5.48 -9.88
CA ILE A 141 -24.34 6.40 -10.78
C ILE A 141 -24.02 5.61 -12.05
N ASP A 142 -24.59 6.02 -13.18
CA ASP A 142 -24.34 5.37 -14.47
C ASP A 142 -22.97 5.75 -15.05
N THR A 143 -22.63 5.15 -16.19
CA THR A 143 -21.34 5.37 -16.88
C THR A 143 -21.22 6.75 -17.53
N GLU A 144 -22.34 7.44 -17.71
CA GLU A 144 -22.49 8.77 -18.28
C GLU A 144 -22.46 9.87 -17.18
N GLY A 145 -22.57 9.47 -15.91
CA GLY A 145 -22.54 10.34 -14.73
C GLY A 145 -23.91 10.77 -14.19
N SER A 146 -25.01 10.21 -14.69
CA SER A 146 -26.35 10.44 -14.12
C SER A 146 -26.47 9.77 -12.77
N VAL A 147 -27.10 10.48 -11.82
CA VAL A 147 -27.31 9.99 -10.46
C VAL A 147 -28.79 9.75 -10.23
N ILE A 148 -29.15 8.51 -9.89
CA ILE A 148 -30.51 8.12 -9.52
C ILE A 148 -30.53 7.77 -8.03
N THR A 149 -31.43 8.40 -7.27
CA THR A 149 -31.68 8.07 -5.86
C THR A 149 -33.11 7.61 -5.67
N GLU A 150 -33.33 6.46 -5.02
CA GLU A 150 -34.69 5.90 -4.80
C GLU A 150 -35.50 6.62 -3.71
N ALA A 151 -34.92 7.62 -3.06
CA ALA A 151 -35.55 8.40 -1.99
C ALA A 151 -35.37 9.90 -2.26
N SER A 152 -35.16 10.70 -1.22
CA SER A 152 -34.97 12.15 -1.35
C SER A 152 -33.51 12.54 -1.56
N MET A 153 -33.29 13.58 -2.37
CA MET A 153 -32.03 14.32 -2.43
C MET A 153 -32.19 15.65 -1.69
N SER A 154 -31.35 15.89 -0.69
CA SER A 154 -31.30 17.17 0.03
C SER A 154 -30.03 17.93 -0.35
N ALA A 155 -30.17 19.17 -0.80
CA ALA A 155 -29.02 20.04 -1.04
C ALA A 155 -29.32 21.47 -0.56
N GLN A 156 -28.28 22.18 -0.13
CA GLN A 156 -28.38 23.58 0.25
C GLN A 156 -28.46 24.51 -0.98
N LYS A 157 -27.84 24.11 -2.10
CA LYS A 157 -27.81 24.87 -3.35
C LYS A 157 -27.64 23.93 -4.54
N TYR A 158 -28.35 24.23 -5.63
CA TYR A 158 -28.12 23.61 -6.94
C TYR A 158 -27.56 24.64 -7.91
N ASN A 159 -26.46 24.30 -8.58
CA ASN A 159 -25.94 25.09 -9.68
C ASN A 159 -26.21 24.33 -10.98
N VAL A 160 -27.06 24.87 -11.84
CA VAL A 160 -27.28 24.34 -13.18
C VAL A 160 -26.29 25.00 -14.11
N LYS A 161 -25.47 24.19 -14.79
CA LYS A 161 -24.57 24.70 -15.83
C LYS A 161 -25.41 25.06 -17.05
N SER A 162 -25.57 26.35 -17.32
CA SER A 162 -26.31 26.88 -18.47
C SER A 162 -25.40 27.25 -19.65
N GLY A 163 -24.19 26.69 -19.71
CA GLY A 163 -23.21 27.00 -20.78
C GLY A 163 -23.62 26.46 -22.14
N ASP A 164 -24.38 25.36 -22.17
CA ASP A 164 -25.06 24.86 -23.35
C ASP A 164 -26.56 25.16 -23.23
N VAL A 165 -27.00 26.20 -23.94
CA VAL A 165 -28.41 26.65 -23.92
C VAL A 165 -29.34 25.56 -24.43
N SER A 166 -28.85 24.70 -25.34
CA SER A 166 -29.67 23.66 -25.96
C SER A 166 -29.95 22.47 -25.05
N ALA A 167 -29.18 22.28 -23.97
CA ALA A 167 -29.37 21.21 -22.99
C ALA A 167 -29.71 21.73 -21.58
N ALA A 168 -29.86 23.04 -21.41
CA ALA A 168 -30.07 23.65 -20.11
C ALA A 168 -31.45 23.27 -19.54
N SER A 169 -31.47 22.81 -18.29
CA SER A 169 -32.70 22.61 -17.51
C SER A 169 -33.16 23.86 -16.77
N ALA A 170 -32.38 24.94 -16.79
CA ALA A 170 -32.77 26.23 -16.24
C ALA A 170 -32.12 27.37 -17.03
N GLY A 171 -32.80 28.50 -17.11
CA GLY A 171 -32.31 29.64 -17.87
C GLY A 171 -33.14 30.90 -17.68
N LYS A 172 -32.79 31.91 -18.47
CA LYS A 172 -33.49 33.19 -18.54
C LYS A 172 -33.85 33.50 -19.98
N VAL A 173 -34.96 34.19 -20.16
CA VAL A 173 -35.42 34.67 -21.47
C VAL A 173 -36.07 36.04 -21.32
N GLU A 174 -36.15 36.76 -22.41
CA GLU A 174 -36.90 38.01 -22.50
C GLU A 174 -38.11 37.82 -23.43
N ILE A 175 -39.29 38.24 -22.98
CA ILE A 175 -40.46 38.43 -23.83
C ILE A 175 -40.44 39.89 -24.26
N ALA A 176 -40.34 40.15 -25.56
CA ALA A 176 -40.24 41.51 -26.08
C ALA A 176 -41.50 42.34 -25.74
N ALA A 177 -41.34 43.66 -25.64
CA ALA A 177 -42.46 44.57 -25.44
C ALA A 177 -43.51 44.39 -26.56
N GLY A 178 -44.79 44.40 -26.19
CA GLY A 178 -45.90 44.14 -27.11
C GLY A 178 -46.18 42.65 -27.37
N GLU A 179 -45.26 41.74 -27.04
CA GLU A 179 -45.47 40.29 -27.21
C GLU A 179 -46.17 39.67 -26.00
N THR A 180 -46.89 38.57 -26.26
CA THR A 180 -47.61 37.81 -25.22
C THR A 180 -47.04 36.42 -24.98
N GLN A 181 -45.99 36.05 -25.70
CA GLN A 181 -45.36 34.74 -25.55
C GLN A 181 -43.92 34.71 -26.05
N VAL A 182 -43.17 33.71 -25.56
CA VAL A 182 -41.88 33.32 -26.11
C VAL A 182 -41.78 31.79 -26.11
N GLU A 183 -41.14 31.25 -27.13
CA GLU A 183 -40.82 29.82 -27.23
C GLU A 183 -39.39 29.56 -26.76
N ILE A 184 -39.22 28.51 -25.97
CA ILE A 184 -37.92 28.03 -25.49
C ILE A 184 -37.65 26.67 -26.10
N SER A 185 -36.43 26.48 -26.61
CA SER A 185 -35.95 25.21 -27.13
C SER A 185 -34.80 24.69 -26.26
N THR A 186 -34.98 23.53 -25.63
CA THR A 186 -33.98 22.82 -24.82
C THR A 186 -34.30 21.33 -24.75
N THR A 187 -33.31 20.45 -24.93
CA THR A 187 -33.42 18.99 -24.85
C THR A 187 -33.78 18.48 -23.45
N ALA A 188 -33.75 19.35 -22.44
CA ALA A 188 -34.19 19.02 -21.08
C ALA A 188 -35.71 18.82 -20.96
N VAL A 189 -36.52 19.21 -21.97
CA VAL A 189 -37.99 19.14 -21.91
C VAL A 189 -38.50 17.85 -22.54
N SER A 190 -39.26 17.09 -21.75
CA SER A 190 -39.99 15.88 -22.12
C SER A 190 -41.50 16.05 -21.87
N SER A 191 -42.31 15.05 -22.24
CA SER A 191 -43.75 15.06 -21.96
C SER A 191 -44.08 15.05 -20.47
N ASP A 192 -43.16 14.57 -19.63
CA ASP A 192 -43.35 14.40 -18.19
C ASP A 192 -42.77 15.58 -17.39
N SER A 193 -42.18 16.57 -18.07
CA SER A 193 -41.53 17.70 -17.44
C SER A 193 -42.51 18.59 -16.65
N LEU A 194 -42.08 19.00 -15.46
CA LEU A 194 -42.66 20.13 -14.73
C LEU A 194 -41.88 21.40 -15.05
N ILE A 195 -42.59 22.42 -15.55
CA ILE A 195 -41.97 23.68 -15.99
C ILE A 195 -42.40 24.80 -15.06
N PHE A 196 -41.43 25.44 -14.42
CA PHE A 196 -41.62 26.56 -13.52
C PHE A 196 -41.07 27.84 -14.17
N VAL A 197 -41.84 28.91 -14.10
CA VAL A 197 -41.47 30.22 -14.66
C VAL A 197 -41.71 31.31 -13.64
N THR A 198 -40.87 32.35 -13.65
CA THR A 198 -40.99 33.48 -12.72
C THR A 198 -40.55 34.75 -13.43
N ALA A 199 -41.40 35.77 -13.37
CA ALA A 199 -41.06 37.10 -13.86
C ALA A 199 -40.06 37.79 -12.92
N GLU A 200 -39.06 38.47 -13.48
CA GLU A 200 -37.98 39.08 -12.69
C GLU A 200 -38.15 40.59 -12.47
N ASN A 201 -38.50 41.33 -13.52
CA ASN A 201 -38.51 42.80 -13.49
C ASN A 201 -39.90 43.39 -13.28
N LEU A 202 -40.98 42.66 -13.57
CA LEU A 202 -42.36 43.10 -13.41
C LEU A 202 -43.21 41.97 -12.81
N PRO A 203 -44.12 42.25 -11.85
CA PRO A 203 -44.96 41.23 -11.22
C PRO A 203 -46.14 40.84 -12.12
N VAL A 204 -45.86 40.07 -13.17
CA VAL A 204 -46.84 39.61 -14.17
C VAL A 204 -47.13 38.12 -13.97
N ALA A 205 -48.40 37.74 -14.08
CA ALA A 205 -48.80 36.34 -14.07
C ALA A 205 -48.31 35.65 -15.36
N LEU A 206 -47.63 34.52 -15.21
CA LEU A 206 -47.08 33.74 -16.31
C LEU A 206 -47.66 32.33 -16.31
N SER A 207 -47.77 31.75 -17.49
CA SER A 207 -48.04 30.33 -17.68
C SER A 207 -46.94 29.72 -18.54
N ALA A 208 -46.58 28.47 -18.27
CA ALA A 208 -45.75 27.66 -19.14
C ALA A 208 -46.56 26.47 -19.64
N SER A 209 -46.40 26.11 -20.90
CA SER A 209 -47.00 24.90 -21.46
C SER A 209 -46.00 24.14 -22.30
N PHE A 210 -45.94 22.83 -22.08
CA PHE A 210 -45.31 21.91 -23.03
C PHE A 210 -45.88 22.10 -24.43
N LYS A 211 -45.02 22.05 -25.45
CA LYS A 211 -45.43 22.09 -26.86
C LYS A 211 -45.10 20.78 -27.55
N GLU A 212 -43.85 20.38 -27.49
CA GLU A 212 -43.30 19.13 -28.02
C GLU A 212 -41.99 18.81 -27.29
N GLU A 213 -41.44 17.61 -27.47
CA GLU A 213 -40.12 17.29 -26.92
C GLU A 213 -39.10 18.33 -27.35
N GLY A 214 -38.30 18.78 -26.40
CA GLY A 214 -37.34 19.82 -26.64
C GLY A 214 -37.90 21.24 -26.62
N LYS A 215 -39.23 21.46 -26.45
CA LYS A 215 -39.83 22.81 -26.54
C LYS A 215 -41.00 23.08 -25.60
N PHE A 216 -41.04 24.31 -25.09
CA PHE A 216 -42.19 24.84 -24.37
C PHE A 216 -42.41 26.31 -24.68
N THR A 217 -43.60 26.80 -24.33
CA THR A 217 -43.97 28.21 -24.52
C THR A 217 -44.28 28.84 -23.18
N ILE A 218 -43.73 30.03 -22.93
CA ILE A 218 -44.10 30.90 -21.82
C ILE A 218 -45.08 31.93 -22.35
N ARG A 219 -46.21 32.13 -21.68
CA ARG A 219 -47.26 33.08 -22.08
C ARG A 219 -47.68 33.98 -20.94
N LEU A 220 -48.10 35.19 -21.31
CA LEU A 220 -48.75 36.17 -20.47
C LEU A 220 -50.13 36.52 -21.07
N GLU A 221 -51.08 36.88 -20.22
CA GLU A 221 -52.47 37.15 -20.64
C GLU A 221 -52.58 38.41 -21.51
N LYS A 222 -51.78 39.43 -21.21
CA LYS A 222 -51.78 40.73 -21.88
C LYS A 222 -50.37 41.19 -22.13
N ALA A 223 -50.11 41.77 -23.29
CA ALA A 223 -48.82 42.35 -23.64
C ALA A 223 -48.40 43.42 -22.63
N GLN A 224 -47.09 43.55 -22.42
CA GLN A 224 -46.50 44.58 -21.58
C GLN A 224 -45.86 45.66 -22.45
N ASP A 225 -45.84 46.91 -21.95
CA ASP A 225 -45.24 48.05 -22.66
C ASP A 225 -43.69 48.00 -22.63
N GLU A 226 -43.12 47.24 -21.69
CA GLU A 226 -41.69 47.00 -21.55
C GLU A 226 -41.37 45.51 -21.73
N ALA A 227 -40.12 45.20 -22.09
CA ALA A 227 -39.67 43.83 -22.21
C ALA A 227 -39.66 43.12 -20.85
N LEU A 228 -40.17 41.90 -20.79
CA LEU A 228 -40.31 41.11 -19.56
C LEU A 228 -39.22 40.05 -19.47
N LYS A 229 -38.39 40.13 -18.43
CA LYS A 229 -37.39 39.10 -18.10
C LYS A 229 -38.03 37.99 -17.30
N VAL A 230 -37.80 36.76 -17.74
CA VAL A 230 -38.38 35.55 -17.14
C VAL A 230 -37.27 34.55 -16.86
N SER A 231 -37.21 34.07 -15.62
CA SER A 231 -36.46 32.88 -15.24
C SER A 231 -37.34 31.64 -15.47
N TRP A 232 -36.74 30.56 -15.93
CA TRP A 232 -37.41 29.27 -16.11
C TRP A 232 -36.54 28.11 -15.61
N TRP A 233 -37.22 27.05 -15.16
CA TRP A 233 -36.61 25.79 -14.73
C TRP A 233 -37.50 24.62 -15.16
N VAL A 234 -36.89 23.53 -15.60
CA VAL A 234 -37.50 22.26 -16.01
C VAL A 234 -37.04 21.15 -15.07
N VAL A 235 -37.99 20.42 -14.48
CA VAL A 235 -37.75 19.19 -13.69
C VAL A 235 -38.31 18.00 -14.48
N ASN A 236 -37.56 16.90 -14.54
CA ASN A 236 -38.02 15.59 -15.03
C ASN A 236 -38.06 14.58 -13.89
#